data_AF-A0A4R3X1A3-F1
#
_entry.id   AF-A0A4R3X1A3-F1
#
_cell.length_a   1.000
_cell.length_b   1.000
_cell.length_c   1.000
_cell.angle_alpha   90.00
_cell.angle_beta   90.00
_cell.angle_gamma   90.00
#
_symmetry.space_group_name_H-M   'P 1'
#
loop_
_entity.id
_entity.type
_entity.pdbx_description
1 polymer ?
#
loop_
_entity_poly.entity_id
_entity_poly.type
_entity_poly.pdbx_seq_one_letter_code
_entity_poly.pdbx_strand_id
1 'polypeptide(L)'
;MFNFDEASKKSKEAMDGVLKSYTEVARGFQAIATEANDYSRKSFQDMTSFMEAFRSVRSIEAAYELQTKYIKSTYDGFIVEATKMSDMYADLAKLAYKPYEAPVAKSTAVATANAA
;
A
#
# COMPACT_ATOMS: atom_id res chain seq x y z
N MET A 1 -26.66 -33.08 -21.11
CA MET A 1 -26.51 -33.51 -19.71
C MET A 1 -25.95 -32.34 -18.91
N PHE A 2 -26.65 -31.90 -17.87
CA PHE A 2 -26.11 -30.91 -16.94
C PHE A 2 -24.92 -31.53 -16.20
N ASN A 3 -23.73 -30.97 -16.42
CA ASN A 3 -22.48 -31.53 -15.92
C ASN A 3 -22.23 -31.02 -14.50
N PHE A 4 -22.87 -31.65 -13.51
CA PHE A 4 -22.88 -31.23 -12.10
C PHE A 4 -21.46 -31.17 -11.48
N ASP A 5 -20.57 -32.08 -11.87
CA ASP A 5 -19.16 -32.06 -11.42
C ASP A 5 -18.40 -30.83 -11.91
N GLU A 6 -18.68 -30.38 -13.14
CA GLU A 6 -18.06 -29.19 -13.71
C GLU A 6 -18.58 -27.90 -13.05
N ALA A 7 -19.87 -27.87 -12.72
CA ALA A 7 -20.49 -26.79 -11.97
C ALA A 7 -19.94 -26.71 -10.53
N SER A 8 -19.79 -27.86 -9.87
CA SER A 8 -19.20 -27.98 -8.53
C SER A 8 -17.74 -27.51 -8.51
N LYS A 9 -16.94 -27.93 -9.51
CA LYS A 9 -15.54 -27.52 -9.65
C LYS A 9 -15.40 -26.02 -9.89
N LYS A 10 -16.21 -25.44 -10.79
CA LYS A 10 -16.24 -23.98 -11.03
C LYS A 10 -16.65 -23.18 -9.80
N SER A 11 -17.61 -23.70 -9.02
CA SER A 11 -18.02 -23.10 -7.73
C SER A 11 -16.87 -23.08 -6.72
N LYS A 12 -16.13 -24.19 -6.60
CA LYS A 12 -14.97 -24.28 -5.71
C LYS A 12 -13.84 -23.33 -6.13
N GLU A 13 -13.50 -23.30 -7.41
CA GLU A 13 -12.48 -22.38 -7.96
C GLU A 13 -12.88 -20.90 -7.75
N ALA A 14 -14.16 -20.57 -7.92
CA ALA A 14 -14.66 -19.23 -7.64
C ALA A 14 -14.54 -18.86 -6.15
N MET A 15 -14.90 -19.78 -5.25
CA MET A 15 -14.80 -19.59 -3.80
C MET A 15 -13.33 -19.41 -3.36
N ASP A 16 -12.42 -20.24 -3.87
CA ASP A 16 -10.98 -20.13 -3.59
C ASP A 16 -10.42 -18.80 -4.11
N GLY A 17 -10.88 -18.33 -5.27
CA GLY A 17 -10.52 -17.02 -5.85
C GLY A 17 -10.99 -15.84 -5.00
N VAL A 18 -12.21 -15.90 -4.46
CA VAL A 18 -12.75 -14.87 -3.55
C VAL A 18 -11.98 -14.85 -2.23
N LEU A 19 -11.74 -16.02 -1.61
CA LEU A 19 -10.98 -16.13 -0.37
C LEU A 19 -9.56 -15.60 -0.51
N LYS A 20 -8.90 -15.91 -1.64
CA LYS A 20 -7.58 -15.38 -1.96
C LYS A 20 -7.59 -13.85 -2.09
N SER A 21 -8.56 -13.30 -2.83
CA SER A 21 -8.70 -11.85 -3.02
C SER A 21 -8.93 -11.11 -1.70
N TYR A 22 -9.80 -11.65 -0.83
CA TYR A 22 -10.04 -11.11 0.50
C TYR A 22 -8.76 -11.10 1.35
N THR A 23 -8.01 -12.20 1.33
CA THR A 23 -6.76 -12.32 2.09
C THR A 23 -5.70 -11.34 1.56
N GLU A 24 -5.61 -11.14 0.25
CA GLU A 24 -4.67 -10.17 -0.36
C GLU A 24 -5.01 -8.72 0.04
N VAL A 25 -6.29 -8.34 0.01
CA VAL A 25 -6.75 -7.02 0.47
C VAL A 25 -6.47 -6.82 1.96
N ALA A 26 -6.76 -7.82 2.80
CA ALA A 26 -6.48 -7.76 4.24
C ALA A 26 -4.98 -7.57 4.52
N ARG A 27 -4.11 -8.27 3.79
CA ARG A 27 -2.64 -8.08 3.91
C ARG A 27 -2.21 -6.69 3.45
N GLY A 28 -2.84 -6.12 2.41
CA GLY A 28 -2.56 -4.75 1.98
C GLY A 28 -2.84 -3.73 3.09
N PHE A 29 -3.98 -3.85 3.78
CA PHE A 29 -4.26 -3.03 4.95
C PHE A 29 -3.27 -3.24 6.10
N GLN A 30 -2.88 -4.49 6.37
CA GLN A 30 -1.85 -4.78 7.38
C GLN A 30 -0.52 -4.11 7.03
N ALA A 31 -0.10 -4.16 5.76
CA ALA A 31 1.12 -3.52 5.31
C ALA A 31 1.08 -2.00 5.53
N ILE A 32 -0.03 -1.34 5.16
CA ILE A 32 -0.24 0.10 5.38
C ILE A 32 -0.14 0.44 6.88
N ALA A 33 -0.78 -0.35 7.74
CA ALA A 33 -0.73 -0.15 9.19
C ALA A 33 0.69 -0.35 9.77
N THR A 34 1.44 -1.34 9.26
CA THR A 34 2.84 -1.54 9.64
C THR A 34 3.70 -0.35 9.24
N GLU A 35 3.58 0.11 7.99
CA GLU A 35 4.36 1.23 7.48
C GLU A 35 4.11 2.51 8.30
N ALA A 36 2.84 2.85 8.53
CA ALA A 36 2.47 4.01 9.34
C ALA A 36 3.05 3.94 10.77
N ASN A 37 3.05 2.75 11.38
CA ASN A 37 3.66 2.53 12.69
C ASN A 37 5.19 2.71 12.64
N ASP A 38 5.85 2.20 11.62
CA ASP A 38 7.29 2.29 11.47
C ASP A 38 7.73 3.75 11.24
N TYR A 39 7.02 4.49 10.40
CA TYR A 39 7.23 5.93 10.21
C TYR A 39 7.00 6.72 11.51
N SER A 40 5.96 6.39 12.28
CA SER A 40 5.71 7.03 13.58
C SER A 40 6.85 6.78 14.58
N ARG A 41 7.36 5.54 14.65
CA ARG A 41 8.52 5.22 15.51
C ARG A 41 9.75 5.99 15.07
N LYS A 42 10.04 6.01 13.77
CA LYS A 42 11.16 6.75 13.20
C LYS A 42 11.07 8.25 13.51
N SER A 43 9.89 8.85 13.31
CA SER A 43 9.66 10.27 13.59
C SER A 43 9.92 10.62 15.06
N PHE A 44 9.53 9.73 15.97
CA PHE A 44 9.77 9.92 17.41
C PHE A 44 11.27 9.80 17.76
N GLN A 45 11.97 8.84 17.15
CA GLN A 45 13.42 8.70 17.32
C GLN A 45 14.15 9.94 16.79
N ASP A 46 13.82 10.40 15.58
CA ASP A 46 14.43 11.58 14.97
C ASP A 46 14.21 12.84 15.82
N MET A 47 12.99 13.03 16.34
CA MET A 47 12.68 14.12 17.28
C MET A 47 13.51 14.03 18.57
N THR A 48 13.60 12.84 19.15
CA THR A 48 14.36 12.62 20.38
C THR A 48 15.84 12.94 20.17
N SER A 49 16.43 12.45 19.06
CA SER A 49 17.82 12.75 18.69
C SER A 49 18.04 14.24 18.43
N PHE A 50 17.09 14.93 17.79
CA PHE A 50 17.15 16.37 17.62
C PHE A 50 17.17 17.09 18.97
N MET A 51 16.31 16.72 19.92
CA MET A 51 16.25 17.35 21.25
C MET A 51 17.50 17.07 22.09
N GLU A 52 18.10 15.89 21.97
CA GLU A 52 19.40 15.59 22.59
C GLU A 52 20.50 16.48 22.02
N ALA A 53 20.60 16.57 20.69
CA ALA A 53 21.56 17.44 20.02
C ALA A 53 21.34 18.92 20.36
N PHE A 54 20.09 19.38 20.40
CA PHE A 54 19.74 20.77 20.69
C PHE A 54 20.09 21.17 22.13
N ARG A 55 20.07 20.25 23.08
CA ARG A 55 20.53 20.52 24.45
C ARG A 55 22.05 20.67 24.57
N SER A 56 22.80 20.18 23.59
CA SER A 56 24.27 20.17 23.61
C SER A 56 24.94 21.34 22.90
N VAL A 57 24.20 22.07 22.06
CA VAL A 57 24.75 23.22 21.31
C VAL A 57 25.02 24.40 22.25
N ARG A 58 26.09 25.16 21.99
CA ARG A 58 26.54 26.27 22.85
C ARG A 58 26.47 27.65 22.18
N SER A 59 25.96 27.72 20.96
CA SER A 59 25.78 28.97 20.21
C SER A 59 24.46 28.97 19.43
N ILE A 60 24.00 30.17 19.08
CA ILE A 60 22.77 30.38 18.32
C ILE A 60 22.95 29.87 16.89
N GLU A 61 24.13 30.08 16.30
CA GLU A 61 24.47 29.62 14.96
C GLU A 61 24.36 28.08 14.86
N ALA A 62 24.92 27.35 15.84
CA ALA A 62 24.84 25.90 15.88
C ALA A 62 23.40 25.39 16.09
N ALA A 63 22.61 26.09 16.92
CA ALA A 63 21.20 25.79 17.11
C ALA A 63 20.40 25.97 15.80
N TYR A 64 20.68 27.05 15.07
CA TYR A 64 20.03 27.35 13.79
C TYR A 64 20.37 26.33 12.70
N GLU A 65 21.65 25.95 12.58
CA GLU A 65 22.07 24.88 11.66
C GLU A 65 21.38 23.55 11.99
N LEU A 66 21.34 23.17 13.28
CA LEU A 66 20.70 21.94 13.73
C LEU A 66 19.20 21.94 13.43
N GLN A 67 18.49 23.03 13.72
CA GLN A 67 17.07 23.17 13.41
C GLN A 67 16.81 23.12 11.90
N THR A 68 17.62 23.81 11.10
CA THR A 68 17.51 23.80 9.63
C THR A 68 17.70 22.40 9.07
N LYS A 69 18.71 21.68 9.56
CA LYS A 69 18.97 20.29 9.16
C LYS A 69 17.81 19.37 9.54
N TYR A 70 17.26 19.51 10.75
CA TYR A 70 16.12 18.72 11.21
C TYR A 70 14.88 18.96 10.34
N ILE A 71 14.54 20.23 10.06
CA ILE A 71 13.40 20.59 9.20
C ILE A 71 13.58 20.00 7.81
N LYS A 72 14.76 20.17 7.19
CA LYS A 72 15.04 19.61 5.87
C LYS A 72 14.88 18.09 5.85
N SER A 73 15.51 17.40 6.81
CA SER A 73 15.45 15.94 6.91
C SER A 73 14.02 15.43 7.14
N THR A 74 13.24 16.14 7.97
CA THR A 74 11.85 15.79 8.26
C THR A 74 10.96 15.97 7.03
N TYR A 75 11.17 17.06 6.29
CA TYR A 75 10.46 17.31 5.04
C TYR A 75 10.77 16.27 3.98
N ASP A 76 12.05 16.00 3.71
CA ASP A 76 12.48 15.01 2.73
C ASP A 76 11.94 13.62 3.11
N GLY A 77 12.02 13.24 4.40
CA GLY A 77 11.48 11.99 4.92
C GLY A 77 9.96 11.89 4.79
N PHE A 78 9.23 12.96 5.07
CA PHE A 78 7.77 13.00 4.92
C PHE A 78 7.34 12.78 3.47
N ILE A 79 8.01 13.42 2.51
CA ILE A 79 7.66 13.26 1.08
C ILE A 79 7.90 11.81 0.62
N VAL A 80 9.00 11.20 1.06
CA VAL A 80 9.28 9.78 0.79
C VAL A 80 8.16 8.90 1.35
N GLU A 81 7.79 9.11 2.61
CA GLU A 81 6.74 8.34 3.27
C GLU A 81 5.37 8.54 2.60
N ALA A 82 4.99 9.79 2.30
CA ALA A 82 3.74 10.12 1.65
C ALA A 82 3.63 9.46 0.28
N THR A 83 4.73 9.43 -0.48
CA THR A 83 4.80 8.73 -1.77
C THR A 83 4.59 7.25 -1.58
N LYS A 84 5.32 6.63 -0.64
CA LYS A 84 5.21 5.20 -0.33
C LYS A 84 3.79 4.80 0.10
N MET A 85 3.18 5.56 1.00
CA MET A 85 1.80 5.34 1.44
C MET A 85 0.81 5.48 0.28
N SER A 86 1.01 6.47 -0.60
CA SER A 86 0.17 6.65 -1.80
C SER A 86 0.24 5.44 -2.74
N ASP A 87 1.45 4.91 -2.97
CA ASP A 87 1.65 3.72 -3.79
C ASP A 87 0.99 2.48 -3.16
N MET A 88 1.10 2.31 -1.84
CA MET A 88 0.46 1.20 -1.12
C MET A 88 -1.07 1.27 -1.21
N TYR A 89 -1.66 2.46 -1.12
CA TYR A 89 -3.11 2.64 -1.32
C TYR A 89 -3.52 2.37 -2.77
N ALA A 90 -2.71 2.78 -3.76
CA ALA A 90 -2.97 2.48 -5.16
C ALA A 90 -2.92 0.97 -5.43
N ASP A 91 -1.96 0.26 -4.86
CA ASP A 91 -1.85 -1.20 -4.99
C ASP A 91 -2.98 -1.93 -4.28
N LEU A 92 -3.41 -1.46 -3.11
CA LEU A 92 -4.59 -1.97 -2.43
C LEU A 92 -5.85 -1.81 -3.30
N ALA A 93 -6.03 -0.65 -3.94
CA ALA A 93 -7.14 -0.41 -4.86
C ALA A 93 -7.09 -1.40 -6.05
N LYS A 94 -5.92 -1.60 -6.67
CA LYS A 94 -5.75 -2.59 -7.74
C LYS A 94 -6.14 -3.99 -7.28
N LEU A 95 -5.70 -4.42 -6.09
CA LEU A 95 -6.08 -5.72 -5.51
C LEU A 95 -7.60 -5.85 -5.33
N ALA A 96 -8.26 -4.79 -4.85
CA ALA A 96 -9.71 -4.77 -4.66
C ALA A 96 -10.49 -4.79 -5.99
N TYR A 97 -9.96 -4.18 -7.05
CA TYR A 97 -10.61 -4.14 -8.37
C TYR A 97 -10.32 -5.35 -9.27
N LYS A 98 -9.25 -6.11 -9.00
CA LYS A 98 -8.83 -7.29 -9.76
C LYS A 98 -9.94 -8.31 -10.07
N PRO A 99 -10.88 -8.65 -9.16
CA PRO A 99 -11.97 -9.57 -9.48
C PRO A 99 -12.92 -9.09 -10.60
N TYR A 100 -12.93 -7.79 -10.88
CA TYR A 100 -13.80 -7.17 -11.89
C TYR A 100 -13.12 -6.99 -13.26
N GLU A 101 -11.82 -7.26 -13.39
CA GLU A 101 -11.11 -7.17 -14.67
C GLU A 101 -11.47 -8.33 -15.63
N ALA A 102 -11.96 -9.46 -15.10
CA ALA A 102 -12.17 -10.70 -15.85
C ALA A 102 -13.46 -10.86 -16.70
N PRO A 103 -14.53 -10.03 -16.64
CA PRO A 103 -15.67 -10.22 -17.56
C PRO A 103 -15.47 -9.59 -18.94
N VAL A 104 -14.71 -8.50 -19.07
CA VAL A 104 -14.66 -7.69 -20.31
C VAL A 104 -13.89 -8.40 -21.43
N ALA A 105 -12.84 -9.16 -21.10
CA ALA A 105 -12.07 -9.92 -22.07
C ALA A 105 -12.84 -11.14 -22.63
N LYS A 106 -13.74 -11.75 -21.85
CA LYS A 106 -14.60 -12.83 -22.35
C LYS A 106 -15.77 -12.30 -23.18
N SER A 107 -16.31 -11.13 -22.86
CA SER A 107 -17.37 -10.49 -23.64
C SER A 107 -16.90 -10.07 -25.03
N THR A 108 -15.67 -9.57 -25.16
CA THR A 108 -15.09 -9.17 -26.46
C THR A 108 -14.71 -10.38 -27.32
N ALA A 109 -14.17 -11.45 -26.73
CA ALA A 109 -13.88 -12.69 -27.45
C ALA A 109 -15.14 -13.37 -28.03
N VAL A 110 -16.25 -13.38 -27.29
CA VAL A 110 -17.54 -13.90 -27.76
C VAL A 110 -18.18 -12.98 -28.82
N ALA A 111 -18.01 -11.66 -28.70
CA ALA A 111 -18.50 -10.72 -29.70
C ALA A 111 -17.76 -10.85 -31.06
N THR A 112 -16.45 -11.07 -31.05
CA THR A 112 -15.68 -11.32 -32.30
C THR A 112 -15.89 -12.73 -32.87
N ALA A 113 -16.17 -13.74 -32.04
CA ALA A 113 -16.45 -15.09 -32.52
C ALA A 113 -17.86 -15.26 -33.14
N ASN A 114 -18.82 -14.41 -32.76
CA ASN A 114 -20.17 -14.38 -33.35
C ASN A 114 -20.27 -13.45 -34.58
N ALA A 115 -19.20 -12.73 -34.92
CA ALA A 115 -19.12 -11.82 -36.07
C ALA A 115 -18.25 -12.39 -37.22
N ALA A 116 -17.81 -13.65 -37.13
CA ALA A 116 -17.10 -14.42 -38.14
C ALA A 116 -17.92 -15.66 -38.53
#